data_AF-V9Z599-F1
#
_entry.id   AF-V9Z599-F1
#
_cell.length_a   1.000
_cell.length_b   1.000
_cell.length_c   1.000
_cell.angle_alpha   90.00
_cell.angle_beta   90.00
_cell.angle_gamma   90.00
#
_symmetry.space_group_name_H-M   'P 1'
#
loop_
_entity.id
_entity.type
_entity.pdbx_description
1 polymer ?
#
loop_
_entity_poly.entity_id
_entity_poly.type
_entity_poly.pdbx_seq_one_letter_code
_entity_poly.pdbx_strand_id
1 'polypeptide(L)'
;MVGDLAKCIRTDMDCADICTATAAVLSRHTGYDANITAAVLKACAMVCKACADECGRHADMHEHCRICAEACRACEQACNELLGALG
;
A
#
# COMPACT_ATOMS: atom_id res chain seq x y z
N MET A 1 3.03 -24.34 5.30
CA MET A 1 4.52 -24.26 5.25
C MET A 1 4.88 -22.86 4.78
N VAL A 2 6.06 -22.28 5.03
CA VAL A 2 6.38 -20.91 4.55
C VAL A 2 6.28 -20.79 3.01
N GLY A 3 6.48 -21.90 2.28
CA GLY A 3 6.32 -21.93 0.83
C GLY A 3 4.95 -21.45 0.33
N ASP A 4 3.88 -21.67 1.10
CA ASP A 4 2.52 -21.24 0.76
C ASP A 4 2.32 -19.71 0.90
N LEU A 5 3.26 -19.02 1.55
CA LEU A 5 3.24 -17.57 1.80
C LEU A 5 4.20 -16.79 0.89
N ALA A 6 4.90 -17.44 -0.04
CA ALA A 6 5.93 -16.80 -0.87
C ALA A 6 5.41 -15.56 -1.62
N LYS A 7 4.16 -15.62 -2.11
CA LYS A 7 3.51 -14.48 -2.76
C LYS A 7 3.19 -13.36 -1.76
N CYS A 8 2.63 -13.70 -0.60
CA CYS A 8 2.35 -12.76 0.49
C CYS A 8 3.62 -11.99 0.87
N ILE A 9 4.70 -12.69 1.19
CA ILE A 9 5.99 -12.11 1.58
C ILE A 9 6.53 -11.16 0.50
N ARG A 10 6.45 -11.58 -0.78
CA ARG A 10 6.88 -10.73 -1.90
C ARG A 10 6.04 -9.46 -1.98
N THR A 11 4.71 -9.59 -1.91
CA THR A 11 3.81 -8.44 -2.00
C THR A 11 3.94 -7.51 -0.78
N ASP A 12 4.23 -8.04 0.41
CA ASP A 12 4.55 -7.24 1.60
C ASP A 12 5.81 -6.38 1.37
N MET A 13 6.87 -6.96 0.76
CA MET A 13 8.09 -6.20 0.42
C MET A 13 7.80 -5.11 -0.63
N ASP A 14 7.08 -5.44 -1.70
CA ASP A 14 6.69 -4.47 -2.74
C ASP A 14 5.85 -3.32 -2.11
N CYS A 15 4.92 -3.66 -1.20
CA CYS A 15 4.06 -2.70 -0.51
C CYS A 15 4.88 -1.77 0.40
N ALA A 16 5.81 -2.31 1.17
CA ALA A 16 6.66 -1.54 2.08
C ALA A 16 7.54 -0.53 1.33
N ASP A 17 8.18 -0.94 0.23
CA ASP A 17 9.05 -0.06 -0.56
C ASP A 17 8.26 1.09 -1.20
N ILE A 18 7.11 0.78 -1.79
CA ILE A 18 6.25 1.80 -2.42
C ILE A 18 5.62 2.73 -1.38
N CYS A 19 5.16 2.22 -0.24
CA CYS A 19 4.64 3.06 0.84
C CYS A 19 5.72 4.03 1.36
N THR A 20 6.95 3.54 1.53
CA THR A 20 8.09 4.34 1.98
C THR A 20 8.41 5.45 0.97
N ALA A 21 8.48 5.12 -0.32
CA ALA A 21 8.69 6.10 -1.38
C ALA A 21 7.55 7.13 -1.44
N THR A 22 6.31 6.69 -1.28
CA THR A 22 5.11 7.53 -1.29
C THR A 22 5.14 8.54 -0.15
N ALA A 23 5.42 8.08 1.08
CA ALA A 23 5.54 8.96 2.24
C ALA A 23 6.63 10.04 2.04
N ALA A 24 7.77 9.66 1.46
CA ALA A 24 8.85 10.61 1.17
C ALA A 24 8.46 11.65 0.11
N VAL A 25 7.69 11.27 -0.92
CA VAL A 25 7.19 12.21 -1.95
C VAL A 25 6.15 13.15 -1.36
N LEU A 26 5.15 12.63 -0.65
CA LEU A 26 4.06 13.42 -0.07
C LEU A 26 4.53 14.44 0.97
N SER A 27 5.64 14.16 1.65
CA SER A 27 6.21 15.06 2.67
C SER A 27 6.95 16.28 2.09
N ARG A 28 7.10 16.40 0.76
CA ARG A 28 7.83 17.50 0.12
C ARG A 28 6.87 18.48 -0.54
N HIS A 29 6.80 19.70 -0.01
CA HIS A 29 5.88 20.72 -0.50
C HIS A 29 6.52 21.72 -1.48
N THR A 30 7.85 21.86 -1.44
CA THR A 30 8.58 22.79 -2.32
C THR A 30 8.61 22.27 -3.75
N GLY A 31 8.23 23.11 -4.73
CA GLY A 31 8.24 22.72 -6.15
C GLY A 31 7.21 21.64 -6.49
N TYR A 32 6.06 21.67 -5.80
CA TYR A 32 5.01 20.68 -5.93
C TYR A 32 4.52 20.48 -7.38
N ASP A 33 4.42 19.22 -7.79
CA ASP A 33 3.82 18.79 -9.05
C ASP A 33 2.72 17.75 -8.77
N ALA A 34 1.48 18.16 -9.00
CA ALA A 34 0.30 17.32 -8.77
C ALA A 34 0.30 16.04 -9.63
N ASN A 35 0.87 16.06 -10.83
CA ASN A 35 0.91 14.89 -11.71
C ASN A 35 1.82 13.80 -11.12
N ILE A 36 2.98 14.21 -10.58
CA ILE A 36 3.92 13.31 -9.92
C ILE A 36 3.26 12.73 -8.67
N THR A 37 2.69 13.57 -7.82
CA THR A 37 1.99 13.12 -6.61
C THR A 37 0.85 12.14 -6.93
N ALA A 38 0.03 12.45 -7.93
CA ALA A 38 -1.07 11.57 -8.34
C ALA A 38 -0.56 10.23 -8.89
N ALA A 39 0.54 10.20 -9.65
CA ALA A 39 1.12 8.96 -10.16
C ALA A 39 1.64 8.07 -9.02
N VAL A 40 2.33 8.66 -8.04
CA VAL A 40 2.88 7.94 -6.88
C VAL A 40 1.75 7.40 -5.99
N LEU A 41 0.72 8.21 -5.72
CA LEU A 41 -0.44 7.76 -4.94
C LEU A 41 -1.20 6.61 -5.62
N LYS A 42 -1.34 6.63 -6.95
CA LYS A 42 -1.98 5.53 -7.70
C LYS A 42 -1.19 4.23 -7.57
N ALA A 43 0.13 4.29 -7.65
CA ALA A 43 0.99 3.13 -7.43
C ALA A 43 0.85 2.59 -6.00
N CYS A 44 0.83 3.48 -4.99
CA CYS A 44 0.65 3.13 -3.59
C CYS A 44 -0.72 2.46 -3.33
N ALA A 45 -1.81 3.07 -3.81
CA ALA A 45 -3.15 2.49 -3.69
C ALA A 45 -3.22 1.09 -4.34
N MET A 46 -2.60 0.93 -5.52
CA MET A 46 -2.58 -0.35 -6.25
C MET A 46 -1.85 -1.46 -5.47
N VAL A 47 -0.67 -1.18 -4.91
CA VAL A 47 0.06 -2.20 -4.15
C VAL A 47 -0.57 -2.47 -2.80
N CYS A 48 -1.11 -1.44 -2.11
CA CYS A 48 -1.84 -1.62 -0.86
C CYS A 48 -3.05 -2.53 -1.06
N LYS A 49 -3.81 -2.34 -2.15
CA LYS A 49 -4.91 -3.24 -2.50
C LYS A 49 -4.45 -4.68 -2.70
N ALA A 50 -3.40 -4.87 -3.51
CA ALA A 50 -2.87 -6.20 -3.80
C ALA A 50 -2.32 -6.91 -2.55
N CYS A 51 -1.67 -6.16 -1.67
CA CYS A 51 -1.13 -6.65 -0.41
C CYS A 51 -2.26 -7.00 0.58
N ALA A 52 -3.27 -6.15 0.70
CA ALA A 52 -4.45 -6.43 1.50
C ALA A 52 -5.20 -7.68 1.01
N ASP A 53 -5.38 -7.82 -0.31
CA ASP A 53 -6.02 -8.97 -0.93
C ASP A 53 -5.23 -10.27 -0.63
N GLU A 54 -3.90 -10.24 -0.73
CA GLU A 54 -3.06 -11.42 -0.49
C GLU A 54 -2.97 -11.77 1.01
N CYS A 55 -2.69 -10.81 1.88
CA CYS A 55 -2.67 -10.99 3.33
C CYS A 55 -4.03 -11.47 3.87
N GLY A 56 -5.13 -10.96 3.31
CA GLY A 56 -6.49 -11.37 3.68
C GLY A 56 -6.77 -12.86 3.46
N ARG A 57 -6.10 -13.51 2.48
CA ARG A 57 -6.21 -14.97 2.26
C ARG A 57 -5.63 -15.80 3.40
N HIS A 58 -4.76 -15.19 4.21
CA HIS A 58 -4.03 -15.85 5.29
C HIS A 58 -4.47 -15.39 6.68
N ALA A 59 -5.44 -14.47 6.78
CA ALA A 59 -5.85 -13.81 8.03
C ALA A 59 -6.37 -14.77 9.11
N ASP A 60 -7.09 -15.84 8.72
CA ASP A 60 -7.62 -16.84 9.66
C ASP A 60 -6.53 -17.78 10.21
N MET A 61 -5.40 -17.88 9.50
CA MET A 61 -4.28 -18.75 9.86
C MET A 61 -3.18 -17.99 10.61
N HIS A 62 -3.02 -16.71 10.28
CA HIS A 62 -1.90 -15.89 10.71
C HIS A 62 -2.40 -14.49 11.11
N GLU A 63 -2.40 -14.23 12.42
CA GLU A 63 -2.87 -12.96 12.98
C GLU A 63 -2.10 -11.75 12.43
N HIS A 64 -0.80 -11.91 12.15
CA HIS A 64 -0.01 -10.84 11.52
C HIS A 64 -0.48 -10.50 10.10
N CYS A 65 -1.00 -11.48 9.34
CA CYS A 65 -1.59 -11.24 8.03
C CYS A 65 -2.94 -10.51 8.15
N ARG A 66 -3.75 -10.79 9.18
CA ARG A 66 -4.97 -10.03 9.48
C ARG A 66 -4.66 -8.55 9.73
N ILE A 67 -3.69 -8.27 10.61
CA ILE A 67 -3.24 -6.91 10.93
C ILE A 67 -2.67 -6.20 9.69
N CYS A 68 -1.83 -6.90 8.90
CA CYS A 68 -1.26 -6.34 7.68
C CYS A 68 -2.34 -6.01 6.65
N ALA A 69 -3.34 -6.88 6.47
CA ALA A 69 -4.45 -6.64 5.56
C ALA A 69 -5.26 -5.39 5.96
N GLU A 70 -5.56 -5.23 7.25
CA GLU A 70 -6.27 -4.04 7.77
C GLU A 70 -5.46 -2.75 7.55
N ALA A 71 -4.15 -2.78 7.83
CA ALA A 71 -3.25 -1.65 7.59
C ALA A 71 -3.18 -1.28 6.11
N CYS A 72 -3.07 -2.27 5.22
CA CYS A 72 -3.04 -2.07 3.78
C CYS A 72 -4.37 -1.50 3.26
N ARG A 73 -5.53 -1.94 3.77
CA ARG A 73 -6.83 -1.36 3.44
C ARG A 73 -6.95 0.10 3.86
N ALA A 74 -6.51 0.42 5.08
CA ALA A 74 -6.51 1.80 5.55
C ALA A 74 -5.62 2.70 4.68
N CYS A 75 -4.44 2.22 4.28
CA CYS A 75 -3.55 2.96 3.40
C CYS A 75 -4.09 3.10 1.97
N GLU A 76 -4.68 2.04 1.41
CA GLU A 76 -5.39 2.09 0.11
C GLU A 76 -6.48 3.17 0.13
N GLN A 77 -7.32 3.18 1.17
CA GLN A 77 -8.37 4.17 1.33
C GLN A 77 -7.81 5.59 1.41
N ALA A 78 -6.81 5.83 2.27
CA ALA A 78 -6.20 7.15 2.43
C ALA A 78 -5.56 7.65 1.11
N CYS A 79 -4.90 6.77 0.36
CA CYS A 79 -4.32 7.13 -0.94
C CYS A 79 -5.41 7.55 -1.94
N ASN A 80 -6.53 6.81 -1.99
CA ASN A 80 -7.65 7.11 -2.88
C ASN A 80 -8.41 8.38 -2.48
N GLU A 81 -8.60 8.62 -1.18
CA GLU A 81 -9.20 9.86 -0.65
C GLU A 81 -8.35 11.07 -1.02
N LEU A 82 -7.03 10.99 -0.82
CA LEU A 82 -6.13 12.07 -1.21
C LEU A 82 -6.13 12.27 -2.73
N LEU A 83 -6.08 11.20 -3.53
CA LEU A 83 -6.22 11.29 -4.99
C LEU A 83 -7.48 12.01 -5.43
N GLY A 84 -8.61 11.77 -4.76
CA GLY A 84 -9.88 12.46 -5.03
C GLY A 84 -9.85 13.93 -4.64
N ALA A 85 -9.07 14.30 -3.63
CA ALA A 85 -8.91 15.68 -3.16
C ALA A 85 -7.88 16.50 -3.97
N LEU A 86 -7.00 15.85 -4.73
CA LEU A 86 -6.02 16.51 -5.62
C LEU A 86 -6.63 17.02 -6.94
N GLY A 87 -7.95 16.90 -7.10
CA GLY A 87 -8.71 17.38 -8.26
C GLY A 87 -8.68 18.90 -8.44
#